data_AF-A0A519CZE6-F1
#
_entry.id   AF-A0A519CZE6-F1
#
_cell.length_a   1.000
_cell.length_b   1.000
_cell.length_c   1.000
_cell.angle_alpha   90.00
_cell.angle_beta   90.00
_cell.angle_gamma   90.00
#
_symmetry.space_group_name_H-M   'P 1'
#
loop_
_entity.id
_entity.type
_entity.pdbx_description
1 polymer ?
#
loop_
_entity_poly.entity_id
_entity_poly.type
_entity_poly.pdbx_seq_one_letter_code
_entity_poly.pdbx_strand_id
1 'polypeptide(L)' 'MDEKIEDKSEDSKKKHMTYYRSLSKIITDIENEMSQEGQPAIQEHLTSRIEAIEKDRKRIRELFPDIKKEEWNGNFN' A
#
# COMPACT_ATOMS: atom_id res chain seq x y z
N MET A 1 -16.35 23.43 1.75
CA MET A 1 -15.62 22.16 1.94
C MET A 1 -14.32 22.54 2.59
N ASP A 2 -14.10 22.15 3.85
CA ASP A 2 -12.78 22.36 4.46
C ASP A 2 -11.79 21.47 3.72
N GLU A 3 -10.89 22.09 2.96
CA GLU A 3 -9.71 21.39 2.46
C GLU A 3 -8.95 20.87 3.67
N LYS A 4 -8.98 19.55 3.89
CA LYS A 4 -8.09 18.93 4.86
C LYS A 4 -6.68 19.19 4.37
N ILE A 5 -5.96 20.08 5.05
CA ILE A 5 -4.53 20.28 4.81
C ILE A 5 -3.87 18.97 5.21
N GLU A 6 -3.46 18.18 4.21
CA GLU A 6 -2.70 16.96 4.44
C GLU A 6 -1.33 17.34 4.98
N ASP A 7 -0.97 16.79 6.14
CA ASP A 7 0.32 17.00 6.77
C ASP A 7 1.42 16.35 5.90
N LYS A 8 2.26 17.17 5.29
CA LYS A 8 3.40 16.75 4.45
C LYS A 8 4.76 16.93 5.15
N SER A 9 4.78 17.06 6.47
CA SER A 9 6.01 17.13 7.25
C SER A 9 6.87 15.87 7.09
N GLU A 10 8.17 15.97 7.41
CA GLU A 10 9.08 14.82 7.39
C GLU A 10 8.65 13.68 8.33
N ASP A 11 8.02 14.01 9.46
CA ASP A 11 7.48 12.99 10.37
C ASP A 11 6.24 12.30 9.79
N SER A 12 5.37 13.05 9.12
CA SER A 12 4.25 12.49 8.36
C SER A 12 4.75 11.58 7.24
N LYS A 13 5.76 12.02 6.48
CA LYS A 13 6.41 11.24 5.42
C LYS A 13 6.93 9.90 5.96
N LYS A 14 7.69 9.90 7.06
CA LYS A 14 8.19 8.65 7.68
C LYS A 14 7.07 7.69 8.06
N LYS A 15 5.99 8.20 8.67
CA LYS A 15 4.82 7.39 9.04
C LYS A 15 4.14 6.77 7.81
N HIS A 16 3.93 7.57 6.76
CA HIS A 16 3.34 7.11 5.51
C HIS A 16 4.21 6.09 4.78
N MET A 17 5.54 6.25 4.80
CA MET A 17 6.47 5.26 4.26
C MET A 17 6.43 3.94 5.03
N THR A 18 6.40 3.97 6.36
CA THR A 18 6.24 2.75 7.18
C THR A 18 4.91 2.07 6.89
N TYR A 19 3.82 2.84 6.85
CA TYR A 19 2.50 2.31 6.52
C TYR A 19 2.47 1.70 5.11
N TYR A 20 2.99 2.39 4.10
CA TYR A 20 3.10 1.88 2.74
C TYR A 20 3.81 0.52 2.66
N ARG A 21 4.91 0.35 3.41
CA ARG A 21 5.63 -0.93 3.47
C ARG A 21 4.81 -2.03 4.14
N SER A 22 4.04 -1.69 5.18
CA SER A 22 3.12 -2.64 5.81
C SER A 22 2.04 -3.11 4.83
N LEU A 23 1.55 -2.23 3.95
CA LEU A 23 0.59 -2.60 2.89
C LEU A 23 1.19 -3.58 1.87
N SER A 24 2.47 -3.42 1.51
CA SER A 24 3.17 -4.38 0.66
C SER A 24 3.19 -5.77 1.30
N LYS A 25 3.47 -5.85 2.59
CA LYS A 25 3.47 -7.13 3.32
C LYS A 25 2.08 -7.78 3.30
N ILE A 26 1.03 -7.00 3.56
CA ILE A 26 -0.35 -7.50 3.53
C ILE A 26 -0.72 -8.05 2.14
N ILE A 27 -0.30 -7.39 1.06
CA ILE A 27 -0.51 -7.90 -0.31
C ILE A 27 0.17 -9.26 -0.47
N THR A 28 1.44 -9.37 -0.10
CA THR A 28 2.18 -10.66 -0.18
C THR A 28 1.52 -11.75 0.66
N ASP A 29 1.03 -11.43 1.85
CA ASP A 29 0.31 -12.39 2.69
C ASP A 29 -0.99 -12.87 2.02
N ILE A 30 -1.73 -11.96 1.36
CA ILE A 30 -2.95 -12.30 0.60
C ILE A 30 -2.62 -13.11 -0.66
N GLU A 31 -1.55 -12.78 -1.40
CA GLU A 31 -1.10 -13.56 -2.56
C GLU A 31 -0.72 -15.00 -2.15
N ASN A 32 -0.07 -15.15 -1.00
CA ASN A 32 0.21 -16.47 -0.43
C ASN A 32 -1.08 -17.22 -0.07
N GLU A 33 -2.05 -16.55 0.56
CA GLU A 33 -3.38 -17.13 0.85
C GLU A 33 -4.08 -17.59 -0.44
N MET A 34 -4.08 -16.77 -1.50
CA MET A 34 -4.65 -17.11 -2.81
C MET A 34 -3.98 -18.35 -3.43
N SER A 35 -2.69 -18.55 -3.22
CA SER A 35 -1.98 -19.73 -3.73
C SER A 35 -2.39 -21.04 -3.04
N GLN A 36 -2.89 -20.97 -1.81
CA GLN A 36 -3.36 -22.12 -1.03
C GLN A 36 -4.85 -22.39 -1.24
N GLU A 37 -5.61 -21.37 -1.63
CA GLU A 37 -7.06 -21.44 -1.80
C GLU A 37 -7.46 -21.75 -3.25
N GLY A 38 -8.17 -22.87 -3.45
CA GLY A 38 -8.64 -23.32 -4.77
C GLY A 38 -10.06 -22.86 -5.14
N GLN A 39 -10.75 -22.14 -4.25
CA GLN A 39 -12.15 -21.74 -4.47
C GLN A 39 -12.23 -20.41 -5.25
N PRO A 40 -12.90 -20.37 -6.42
CA PRO A 40 -12.98 -19.15 -7.24
C PRO A 40 -13.55 -17.92 -6.52
N ALA A 41 -14.58 -18.10 -5.69
CA ALA A 41 -15.20 -17.00 -4.93
C ALA A 41 -14.25 -16.41 -3.87
N ILE A 42 -13.38 -17.24 -3.29
CA ILE A 42 -12.36 -16.79 -2.34
C ILE A 42 -11.28 -16.01 -3.10
N GLN A 43 -10.84 -16.51 -4.27
CA GLN A 43 -9.86 -15.80 -5.11
C GLN A 43 -10.37 -14.43 -5.59
N GLU A 44 -11.64 -14.31 -5.96
CA GLU A 44 -12.26 -13.03 -6.34
C GLU A 44 -12.29 -12.04 -5.16
N HIS A 45 -12.64 -12.52 -3.97
CA HIS A 45 -12.62 -11.70 -2.76
C HIS A 45 -11.21 -11.22 -2.40
N LEU A 46 -10.22 -12.11 -2.44
CA LEU A 46 -8.83 -11.79 -2.15
C LEU A 46 -8.23 -10.82 -3.19
N THR A 47 -8.58 -10.99 -4.47
CA THR A 47 -8.21 -10.04 -5.54
C THR A 47 -8.77 -8.65 -5.26
N SER A 48 -10.06 -8.56 -4.91
CA SER A 48 -10.70 -7.28 -4.57
C SER A 48 -10.02 -6.58 -3.37
N ARG A 49 -9.54 -7.35 -2.39
CA ARG A 49 -8.76 -6.82 -1.25
C ARG A 49 -7.42 -6.26 -1.71
N ILE A 50 -6.69 -6.96 -2.59
CA ILE A 50 -5.43 -6.47 -3.15
C ILE A 50 -5.66 -5.15 -3.89
N GLU A 51 -6.67 -5.06 -4.77
CA GLU A 51 -6.97 -3.84 -5.51
C GLU A 51 -7.26 -2.63 -4.61
N ALA A 52 -8.00 -2.84 -3.50
CA ALA A 52 -8.28 -1.79 -2.53
C ALA A 52 -6.99 -1.29 -1.85
N ILE A 53 -6.09 -2.21 -1.50
CA ILE A 53 -4.80 -1.88 -0.89
C ILE A 53 -3.89 -1.16 -1.90
N GLU A 54 -3.89 -1.58 -3.16
CA GLU A 54 -3.12 -0.90 -4.21
C GLU A 54 -3.59 0.52 -4.47
N LYS A 55 -4.91 0.76 -4.44
CA LYS A 55 -5.49 2.12 -4.49
C LYS A 55 -5.00 2.97 -3.32
N ASP A 56 -4.94 2.41 -2.11
CA ASP A 56 -4.40 3.13 -0.94
C ASP A 56 -2.90 3.43 -1.10
N ARG A 57 -2.11 2.43 -1.53
CA ARG A 57 -0.68 2.59 -1.85
C ARG A 57 -0.43 3.64 -2.93
N LYS A 58 -1.34 3.79 -3.90
CA LYS A 58 -1.27 4.84 -4.93
C LYS A 58 -1.53 6.22 -4.31
N ARG A 59 -2.62 6.36 -3.54
CA ARG A 59 -2.95 7.59 -2.82
C ARG A 59 -1.80 8.09 -1.95
N ILE A 60 -1.18 7.20 -1.17
CA ILE A 60 -0.04 7.55 -0.30
C ILE A 60 1.15 8.07 -1.12
N ARG A 61 1.42 7.48 -2.30
CA ARG A 61 2.49 7.96 -3.19
C ARG A 61 2.19 9.34 -3.75
N GLU A 62 0.92 9.61 -4.08
CA GLU A 62 0.47 10.92 -4.58
C GLU A 62 0.59 12.04 -3.52
N LEU A 63 0.60 11.71 -2.23
CA LEU A 63 0.86 12.68 -1.15
C LEU A 63 2.28 13.27 -1.19
N PHE A 64 3.26 12.44 -1.59
CA PHE A 64 4.68 12.77 -1.58
C PHE A 64 5.32 12.45 -2.95
N PRO A 65 4.99 13.24 -4.00
CA PRO A 65 5.40 12.97 -5.38
C PRO A 65 6.92 13.05 -5.60
N ASP A 66 7.64 13.74 -4.72
CA ASP A 66 9.09 13.90 -4.79
C ASP A 66 9.87 12.65 -4.35
N ILE A 67 9.22 11.67 -3.71
CA ILE A 67 9.84 10.43 -3.26
C ILE A 67 9.90 9.43 -4.42
N LYS A 68 11.10 8.95 -4.75
CA LYS A 68 11.28 7.99 -5.84
C LYS A 68 10.68 6.63 -5.48
N LYS A 69 10.26 5.87 -6.51
CA LYS A 69 9.64 4.55 -6.33
C LYS A 69 10.52 3.58 -5.53
N GLU A 70 11.83 3.66 -5.70
CA GLU A 70 12.82 2.84 -5.01
C GLU A 70 12.84 3.11 -3.50
N GLU A 71 12.67 4.38 -3.10
CA GLU A 71 12.65 4.79 -1.69
C GLU A 71 11.40 4.26 -0.95
N TRP A 72 10.25 4.23 -1.66
CA TRP A 72 9.01 3.65 -1.17
C TRP A 72 9.13 2.16 -0.87
N ASN A 73 9.76 1.43 -1.78
CA ASN A 73 9.93 -0.01 -1.64
C ASN A 73 10.95 -0.36 -0.55
N GLY A 74 11.78 0.63 -0.14
CA GLY A 74 12.91 0.41 0.74
C GLY A 74 13.92 -0.45 -0.01
N ASN A 75 15.05 0.13 -0.41
CA ASN A 75 16.18 -0.70 -0.78
C ASN A 75 16.42 -1.68 0.37
N PHE A 76 16.13 -2.96 0.14
CA PHE A 76 16.74 -4.06 0.87
C PHE A 76 18.19 -4.09 0.41
N ASN A 77 19.04 -3.29 1.06
CA ASN A 77 20.49 -3.40 1.00
C ASN A 77 21.08 -2.78 2.27
#